data_AF-A0AA37XEQ3-F1
#
_entry.id   AF-A0AA37XEQ3-F1
#
_cell.length_a   1.000
_cell.length_b   1.000
_cell.length_c   1.000
_cell.angle_alpha   90.00
_cell.angle_beta   90.00
_cell.angle_gamma   90.00
#
_symmetry.space_group_name_H-M   'P 1'
#
loop_
_entity.id
_entity.type
_entity.pdbx_description
1 polymer ?
#
loop_
_entity_poly.entity_id
_entity_poly.type
_entity_poly.pdbx_seq_one_letter_code
_entity_poly.pdbx_strand_id
1 'polypeptide(L)'
;MHFAVGFASINPGRRRLGARTTIPDSDGAAAMTVHPDSSTANTAATASAVATAPADGSGAPLVATPAHLGDLAPPSAGADAGVPRPEYPRPQVVRPRWLNLNGEWGFEIDRGDSGFERGLVGRDLERTITVPFAPESEASGVEDTDFLEAVWYRRTVTVPAEWGDDVVLLHLGAVDHDATVWVDGVEVVRHRGGFTPITAPIGARAGETITIVVRARDPRGEMQARGKQATWYANTHCNYTRTTGIWQTVWLEPVPAVHLRRPRITPDLASRAFDVRLPLSANRPGSRVEVDVVDEAGVVATASVAADLDLAPQVRVVLPADRVRTWSPQDPHLYGVRVRLLDAGGAVVDEITSYAGLRSVAIDGRRLLLNGQPVFQRLVLDQGYWPDTLMTAPSDAALLRDIELGLEAGFNGARLHEKVFEERYLFHADRLGYLVWGEFGDWGVSGQGGPGHNQAPTASFVTQWLEVLERDHNHPAIVGWCP
;
A
#
# COMPACT_ATOMS: atom_id res chain seq x y z
N MET A 1 50.97 0.91 -4.47
CA MET A 1 51.63 0.18 -5.57
C MET A 1 50.54 -0.58 -6.32
N HIS A 2 50.41 -0.29 -7.61
CA HIS A 2 49.34 -0.72 -8.51
C HIS A 2 49.34 -2.23 -8.76
N PHE A 3 48.15 -2.86 -8.80
CA PHE A 3 47.93 -4.11 -9.54
C PHE A 3 47.20 -3.78 -10.83
N ALA A 4 47.91 -3.99 -11.95
CA ALA A 4 47.41 -3.81 -13.30
C ALA A 4 46.74 -5.11 -13.79
N VAL A 5 45.54 -4.97 -14.35
CA VAL A 5 44.80 -6.02 -15.06
C VAL A 5 45.23 -5.97 -16.53
N GLY A 6 45.78 -7.06 -17.04
CA GLY A 6 46.21 -7.19 -18.43
C GLY A 6 45.05 -7.53 -19.36
N PHE A 7 44.81 -6.65 -20.34
CA PHE A 7 44.00 -6.93 -21.52
C PHE A 7 44.85 -7.66 -22.58
N ALA A 8 44.33 -8.75 -23.14
CA ALA A 8 44.85 -9.36 -24.35
C ALA A 8 43.83 -9.16 -25.49
N SER A 9 44.25 -8.39 -26.49
CA SER A 9 43.61 -8.20 -27.78
C SER A 9 44.10 -9.28 -28.76
N ILE A 10 43.19 -9.90 -29.51
CA ILE A 10 43.52 -10.64 -30.74
C ILE A 10 42.51 -10.23 -31.82
N ASN A 11 43.05 -9.82 -32.96
CA ASN A 11 42.38 -9.47 -34.21
C ASN A 11 43.08 -10.26 -35.34
N PRO A 12 42.65 -10.19 -36.61
CA PRO A 12 41.47 -10.73 -37.29
C PRO A 12 41.82 -11.87 -38.28
N GLY A 13 40.82 -12.59 -38.80
CA GLY A 13 41.03 -13.51 -39.93
C GLY A 13 39.74 -13.98 -40.60
N ARG A 14 39.42 -13.38 -41.76
CA ARG A 14 38.35 -13.82 -42.68
C ARG A 14 38.67 -15.15 -43.34
N ARG A 15 37.67 -16.04 -43.53
CA ARG A 15 37.40 -16.77 -44.79
C ARG A 15 35.98 -17.37 -44.80
N ARG A 16 35.36 -17.32 -45.98
CA ARG A 16 33.98 -17.69 -46.34
C ARG A 16 33.81 -19.19 -46.65
N LEU A 17 32.53 -19.60 -46.71
CA LEU A 17 31.86 -20.78 -47.31
C LEU A 17 31.19 -21.60 -46.20
N GLY A 18 29.89 -21.90 -46.19
CA GLY A 18 28.83 -21.83 -47.19
C GLY A 18 27.98 -23.08 -47.02
N ALA A 19 26.76 -22.96 -46.46
CA ALA A 19 25.71 -23.96 -46.59
C ALA A 19 24.38 -23.31 -46.15
N ARG A 20 23.48 -23.15 -47.12
CA ARG A 20 22.09 -22.76 -46.93
C ARG A 20 21.33 -23.99 -46.43
N THR A 21 20.55 -23.84 -45.38
CA THR A 21 19.47 -24.78 -45.05
C THR A 21 18.19 -23.99 -44.94
N THR A 22 17.31 -24.23 -45.89
CA THR A 22 15.95 -23.73 -46.05
C THR A 22 15.03 -24.30 -44.95
N ILE A 23 14.27 -23.43 -44.29
CA ILE A 23 13.11 -23.78 -43.46
C ILE A 23 11.88 -23.50 -44.33
N PRO A 24 10.94 -24.44 -44.51
CA PRO A 24 9.70 -24.17 -45.21
C PRO A 24 8.66 -23.56 -44.27
N ASP A 25 8.09 -22.45 -44.74
CA ASP A 25 6.82 -21.89 -44.27
C ASP A 25 5.68 -22.88 -44.52
N SER A 26 4.75 -22.96 -43.57
CA SER A 26 3.42 -23.53 -43.80
C SER A 26 2.38 -22.53 -43.31
N ASP A 27 1.89 -21.74 -44.26
CA ASP A 27 0.64 -21.00 -44.20
C ASP A 27 -0.54 -21.96 -44.13
N GLY A 28 -1.47 -21.68 -43.22
CA GLY A 28 -2.68 -22.47 -43.02
C GLY A 28 -3.70 -21.77 -42.14
N ALA A 29 -3.96 -20.48 -42.38
CA ALA A 29 -5.06 -19.75 -41.75
C ALA A 29 -6.19 -19.56 -42.77
N ALA A 30 -7.20 -20.41 -42.67
CA ALA A 30 -8.45 -20.26 -43.41
C ALA A 30 -9.20 -19.03 -42.91
N ALA A 31 -9.38 -18.06 -43.79
CA ALA A 31 -10.31 -16.95 -43.61
C ALA A 31 -11.75 -17.48 -43.74
N MET A 32 -12.55 -17.36 -42.68
CA MET A 32 -13.99 -17.55 -42.74
C MET A 32 -14.67 -16.18 -42.60
N THR A 33 -15.11 -15.67 -43.74
CA THR A 33 -15.96 -14.49 -43.90
C THR A 33 -17.32 -14.74 -43.25
N VAL A 34 -17.74 -13.85 -42.34
CA VAL A 34 -19.10 -13.81 -41.81
C VAL A 34 -19.86 -12.68 -42.53
N HIS A 35 -20.91 -13.04 -43.27
CA HIS A 35 -21.90 -12.08 -43.78
C HIS A 35 -22.96 -11.79 -42.70
N PRO A 36 -23.52 -10.57 -42.65
CA PRO A 36 -24.54 -10.19 -41.67
C PRO A 36 -25.96 -10.52 -42.15
N ASP A 37 -26.91 -10.29 -41.25
CA ASP A 37 -28.38 -10.32 -41.37
C ASP A 37 -29.09 -11.65 -41.10
N SER A 38 -29.81 -11.72 -39.97
CA SER A 38 -31.24 -11.38 -40.00
C SER A 38 -31.89 -11.54 -38.64
N SER A 39 -32.80 -10.59 -38.40
CA SER A 39 -33.79 -10.50 -37.33
C SER A 39 -34.59 -11.79 -37.08
N THR A 40 -34.91 -12.07 -35.82
CA THR A 40 -36.24 -12.58 -35.46
C THR A 40 -36.63 -12.09 -34.06
N ALA A 41 -37.87 -11.62 -33.98
CA ALA A 41 -38.53 -11.07 -32.81
C ALA A 41 -39.18 -12.17 -31.94
N ASN A 42 -39.32 -11.89 -30.65
CA ASN A 42 -40.39 -12.27 -29.72
C ASN A 42 -39.86 -12.05 -28.29
N THR A 43 -40.57 -11.52 -27.29
CA THR A 43 -42.00 -11.28 -27.08
C THR A 43 -42.08 -10.37 -25.85
N ALA A 44 -42.98 -9.38 -25.87
CA ALA A 44 -43.36 -8.64 -24.68
C ALA A 44 -44.30 -9.49 -23.80
N ALA A 45 -44.03 -9.54 -22.49
CA ALA A 45 -45.04 -9.90 -21.49
C ALA A 45 -44.72 -9.29 -20.11
N THR A 46 -45.57 -8.32 -19.76
CA THR A 46 -46.13 -8.06 -18.41
C THR A 46 -45.17 -7.70 -17.27
N ALA A 47 -45.02 -6.40 -17.04
CA ALA A 47 -44.67 -5.83 -15.75
C ALA A 47 -45.84 -5.99 -14.77
N SER A 48 -45.65 -6.78 -13.71
CA SER A 48 -46.51 -6.75 -12.54
C SER A 48 -45.92 -5.77 -11.54
N ALA A 49 -46.73 -4.78 -11.16
CA ALA A 49 -46.41 -3.84 -10.09
C ALA A 49 -46.14 -4.59 -8.78
N VAL A 50 -44.96 -4.38 -8.20
CA VAL A 50 -44.68 -4.69 -6.80
C VAL A 50 -44.62 -3.35 -6.07
N ALA A 51 -45.46 -3.23 -5.06
CA ALA A 51 -45.69 -2.02 -4.28
C ALA A 51 -44.38 -1.52 -3.64
N THR A 52 -44.13 -0.23 -3.76
CA THR A 52 -43.13 0.51 -2.99
C THR A 52 -43.54 0.54 -1.53
N ALA A 53 -42.83 -0.20 -0.69
CA ALA A 53 -42.80 0.03 0.75
C ALA A 53 -41.91 1.26 1.04
N PRO A 54 -42.24 2.08 2.05
CA PRO A 54 -41.42 3.23 2.39
C PRO A 54 -40.06 2.77 2.88
N ALA A 55 -39.01 3.47 2.44
CA ALA A 55 -37.66 3.31 2.93
C ALA A 55 -37.59 3.82 4.38
N ASP A 56 -37.73 2.91 5.35
CA ASP A 56 -37.33 3.19 6.71
C ASP A 56 -35.79 3.20 6.74
N GLY A 57 -35.24 4.41 6.90
CA GLY A 57 -33.82 4.68 7.06
C GLY A 57 -33.28 4.23 8.42
N SER A 58 -33.34 2.94 8.71
CA SER A 58 -32.51 2.33 9.75
C SER A 58 -31.28 1.71 9.09
N GLY A 59 -30.21 2.51 8.96
CA GLY A 59 -28.88 1.98 8.66
C GLY A 59 -28.57 0.85 9.63
N ALA A 60 -28.11 -0.29 9.12
CA ALA A 60 -27.57 -1.34 9.97
C ALA A 60 -26.53 -0.72 10.91
N PRO A 61 -26.53 -1.06 12.21
CA PRO A 61 -25.58 -0.46 13.12
C PRO A 61 -24.16 -0.76 12.63
N LEU A 62 -23.33 0.29 12.56
CA LEU A 62 -21.88 0.21 12.38
C LEU A 62 -21.38 -1.01 13.16
N VAL A 63 -20.75 -1.98 12.49
CA VAL A 63 -20.11 -3.09 13.18
C VAL A 63 -19.00 -2.49 14.05
N ALA A 64 -19.31 -2.31 15.33
CA ALA A 64 -18.41 -1.69 16.28
C ALA A 64 -17.10 -2.46 16.29
N THR A 65 -15.98 -1.73 16.31
CA THR A 65 -14.66 -2.34 16.50
C THR A 65 -14.70 -3.11 17.81
N PRO A 66 -14.43 -4.43 17.82
CA PRO A 66 -14.25 -5.15 19.07
C PRO A 66 -13.29 -4.38 19.99
N ALA A 67 -13.62 -4.27 21.28
CA ALA A 67 -12.89 -3.38 22.20
C ALA A 67 -11.39 -3.73 22.30
N HIS A 68 -11.02 -5.01 22.14
CA HIS A 68 -9.62 -5.45 22.14
C HIS A 68 -8.84 -5.06 20.88
N LEU A 69 -9.54 -4.67 19.81
CA LEU A 69 -8.97 -4.06 18.61
C LEU A 69 -9.01 -2.52 18.67
N GLY A 70 -9.60 -1.93 19.72
CA GLY A 70 -9.66 -0.49 19.93
C GLY A 70 -8.26 0.16 20.01
N ASP A 71 -7.29 -0.58 20.54
CA ASP A 71 -5.88 -0.16 20.60
C ASP A 71 -5.15 -0.19 19.24
N LEU A 72 -5.81 -0.65 18.16
CA LEU A 72 -5.25 -0.73 16.80
C LEU A 72 -5.61 0.46 15.92
N ALA A 73 -6.51 1.32 16.41
CA ALA A 73 -6.63 2.67 15.93
C ALA A 73 -5.99 3.55 17.01
N PRO A 74 -4.67 3.82 16.95
CA PRO A 74 -4.10 4.77 17.91
C PRO A 74 -4.91 6.07 17.76
N PRO A 75 -5.15 6.80 18.87
CA PRO A 75 -5.93 8.02 18.81
C PRO A 75 -5.39 8.89 17.68
N SER A 76 -6.30 9.38 16.83
CA SER A 76 -5.97 10.43 15.86
C SER A 76 -5.15 11.47 16.61
N ALA A 77 -3.90 11.71 16.21
CA ALA A 77 -3.06 12.75 16.79
C ALA A 77 -3.95 13.99 16.85
N GLY A 78 -4.16 14.51 18.08
CA GLY A 78 -5.34 15.27 18.50
C GLY A 78 -6.10 15.90 17.34
N ALA A 79 -7.37 15.52 17.16
CA ALA A 79 -8.25 15.98 16.10
C ALA A 79 -8.38 17.51 16.11
N ASP A 80 -7.37 18.21 15.58
CA ASP A 80 -7.50 19.56 15.11
C ASP A 80 -8.52 19.48 13.99
N ALA A 81 -9.71 20.03 14.27
CA ALA A 81 -10.80 20.10 13.33
C ALA A 81 -10.30 20.83 12.07
N GLY A 82 -9.92 20.07 11.04
CA GLY A 82 -9.36 20.62 9.80
C GLY A 82 -8.23 19.82 9.17
N VAL A 83 -7.55 18.90 9.88
CA VAL A 83 -6.50 18.07 9.27
C VAL A 83 -7.13 17.03 8.33
N PRO A 84 -6.85 17.04 7.02
CA PRO A 84 -7.35 16.03 6.10
C PRO A 84 -6.65 14.70 6.39
N ARG A 85 -7.42 13.60 6.36
CA ARG A 85 -6.93 12.27 6.73
C ARG A 85 -6.18 12.31 8.10
N PRO A 86 -6.92 12.52 9.21
CA PRO A 86 -6.35 12.69 10.56
C PRO A 86 -6.03 11.37 11.29
N GLU A 87 -6.43 10.26 10.70
CA GLU A 87 -6.35 8.91 11.21
C GLU A 87 -4.95 8.29 11.00
N TYR A 88 -4.53 7.41 11.89
CA TYR A 88 -3.21 6.78 11.76
C TYR A 88 -3.18 5.80 10.57
N PRO A 89 -2.17 5.88 9.68
CA PRO A 89 -2.22 5.19 8.40
C PRO A 89 -1.86 3.70 8.43
N ARG A 90 -1.30 3.15 9.51
CA ARG A 90 -0.77 1.77 9.55
C ARG A 90 -1.41 0.87 10.62
N PRO A 91 -2.62 0.33 10.38
CA PRO A 91 -3.30 -0.56 11.34
C PRO A 91 -2.53 -1.86 11.68
N GLN A 92 -1.57 -2.27 10.84
CA GLN A 92 -0.75 -3.48 11.03
C GLN A 92 0.53 -3.26 11.86
N VAL A 93 0.93 -2.00 12.12
CA VAL A 93 2.12 -1.64 12.90
C VAL A 93 1.82 -0.36 13.68
N VAL A 94 1.00 -0.50 14.72
CA VAL A 94 0.47 0.63 15.46
C VAL A 94 1.44 1.09 16.54
N ARG A 95 1.69 2.39 16.53
CA ARG A 95 2.44 3.11 17.56
C ARG A 95 1.60 4.30 18.03
N PRO A 96 1.53 4.56 19.35
CA PRO A 96 0.64 5.58 19.89
C PRO A 96 1.17 7.00 19.71
N ARG A 97 2.50 7.18 19.65
CA ARG A 97 3.14 8.48 19.45
C ARG A 97 3.44 8.68 17.98
N TRP A 98 2.91 9.74 17.39
CA TRP A 98 3.14 10.12 16.00
C TRP A 98 2.67 11.57 15.79
N LEU A 99 3.08 12.20 14.69
CA LEU A 99 2.65 13.54 14.30
C LEU A 99 2.20 13.53 12.84
N ASN A 100 0.92 13.82 12.60
CA ASN A 100 0.37 13.94 11.26
C ASN A 100 0.91 15.21 10.58
N LEU A 101 1.42 15.06 9.36
CA LEU A 101 1.93 16.14 8.52
C LEU A 101 1.04 16.43 7.30
N ASN A 102 -0.22 16.02 7.31
CA ASN A 102 -1.20 16.47 6.33
C ASN A 102 -1.62 17.93 6.57
N GLY A 103 -2.33 18.51 5.61
CA GLY A 103 -2.73 19.93 5.59
C GLY A 103 -1.88 20.75 4.62
N GLU A 104 -1.74 22.05 4.90
CA GLU A 104 -1.07 22.97 4.00
C GLU A 104 0.46 22.76 3.95
N TRP A 105 1.00 22.72 2.73
CA TRP A 105 2.43 22.72 2.43
C TRP A 105 2.72 23.83 1.41
N GLY A 106 3.93 24.39 1.44
CA GLY A 106 4.43 25.17 0.30
C GLY A 106 4.58 24.27 -0.93
N PHE A 107 4.32 24.82 -2.12
CA PHE A 107 4.22 24.04 -3.35
C PHE A 107 4.71 24.80 -4.60
N GLU A 108 5.39 24.10 -5.49
CA GLU A 108 5.75 24.58 -6.82
C GLU A 108 5.66 23.47 -7.88
N ILE A 109 5.07 23.81 -9.03
CA ILE A 109 5.12 22.98 -10.24
C ILE A 109 6.40 23.34 -11.00
N ASP A 110 7.22 22.33 -11.28
CA ASP A 110 8.50 22.46 -11.97
C ASP A 110 8.46 21.73 -13.32
N ARG A 111 7.82 22.38 -14.29
CA ARG A 111 7.55 21.82 -15.63
C ARG A 111 8.80 21.38 -16.41
N GLY A 112 9.97 21.89 -16.03
CA GLY A 112 11.24 21.56 -16.68
C GLY A 112 12.18 20.70 -15.83
N ASP A 113 11.76 20.24 -14.65
CA ASP A 113 12.62 19.56 -13.66
C ASP A 113 13.98 20.27 -13.46
N SER A 114 13.91 21.58 -13.26
CA SER A 114 15.09 22.47 -13.09
C SER A 114 15.16 23.07 -11.69
N GLY A 115 14.25 22.66 -10.81
CA GLY A 115 14.04 23.21 -9.48
C GLY A 115 15.24 23.00 -8.57
N PHE A 116 15.97 21.90 -8.74
CA PHE A 116 17.18 21.66 -7.96
C PHE A 116 18.24 22.73 -8.25
N GLU A 117 18.52 23.01 -9.53
CA GLU A 117 19.46 24.04 -9.98
C GLU A 117 18.97 25.46 -9.64
N ARG A 118 17.65 25.67 -9.66
CA ARG A 118 17.00 26.93 -9.22
C ARG A 118 17.01 27.11 -7.70
N GLY A 119 17.49 26.13 -6.93
CA GLY A 119 17.66 26.21 -5.48
C GLY A 119 16.38 25.98 -4.67
N LEU A 120 15.39 25.24 -5.20
CA LEU A 120 14.11 24.99 -4.50
C LEU A 120 14.26 24.25 -3.17
N VAL A 121 15.38 23.56 -2.94
CA VAL A 121 15.69 22.93 -1.65
C VAL A 121 15.87 23.97 -0.53
N GLY A 122 16.40 25.16 -0.85
CA GLY A 122 16.86 26.13 0.14
C GLY A 122 15.98 27.38 0.31
N ARG A 123 14.85 27.47 -0.40
CA ARG A 123 13.97 28.64 -0.37
C ARG A 123 12.50 28.27 -0.15
N ASP A 124 11.70 29.27 0.19
CA ASP A 124 10.25 29.13 0.22
C ASP A 124 9.67 28.95 -1.17
N LEU A 125 8.53 28.26 -1.26
CA LEU A 125 7.85 27.94 -2.51
C LEU A 125 6.70 28.93 -2.79
N GLU A 126 6.42 29.17 -4.06
CA GLU A 126 5.54 30.25 -4.54
C GLU A 126 4.05 30.07 -4.24
N ARG A 127 3.58 28.83 -4.04
CA ARG A 127 2.15 28.52 -3.80
C ARG A 127 2.00 27.61 -2.58
N THR A 128 0.77 27.24 -2.27
CA THR A 128 0.46 26.19 -1.30
C THR A 128 -0.34 25.05 -1.93
N ILE A 129 -0.34 23.90 -1.27
CA ILE A 129 -1.13 22.72 -1.61
C ILE A 129 -1.62 22.04 -0.33
N THR A 130 -2.80 21.42 -0.38
CA THR A 130 -3.32 20.60 0.72
C THR A 130 -2.89 19.14 0.54
N VAL A 131 -1.89 18.71 1.32
CA VAL A 131 -1.46 17.30 1.41
C VAL A 131 -2.48 16.50 2.24
N PRO A 132 -2.87 15.28 1.84
CA PRO A 132 -2.23 14.44 0.82
C PRO A 132 -3.00 14.38 -0.49
N PHE A 133 -3.60 15.48 -0.94
CA PHE A 133 -4.31 15.50 -2.21
C PHE A 133 -3.37 15.91 -3.35
N ALA A 134 -3.44 15.16 -4.45
CA ALA A 134 -2.62 15.39 -5.65
C ALA A 134 -2.93 16.76 -6.29
N PRO A 135 -1.96 17.46 -6.90
CA PRO A 135 -2.15 18.78 -7.51
C PRO A 135 -3.19 18.79 -8.63
N GLU A 136 -3.51 17.64 -9.23
CA GLU A 136 -4.58 17.49 -10.21
C GLU A 136 -5.99 17.51 -9.60
N SER A 137 -6.12 17.27 -8.30
CA SER A 137 -7.41 17.18 -7.61
C SER A 137 -7.89 18.55 -7.12
N GLU A 138 -9.21 18.75 -7.11
CA GLU A 138 -9.83 19.97 -6.56
C GLU A 138 -9.51 20.14 -5.07
N ALA A 139 -9.54 19.04 -4.30
CA ALA A 139 -9.26 19.05 -2.87
C ALA A 139 -7.84 19.51 -2.48
N SER A 140 -6.90 19.53 -3.43
CA SER A 140 -5.55 20.05 -3.20
C SER A 140 -5.48 21.57 -3.16
N GLY A 141 -6.46 22.26 -3.75
CA GLY A 141 -6.45 23.71 -3.99
C GLY A 141 -5.61 24.16 -5.19
N VAL A 142 -5.02 23.22 -5.96
CA VAL A 142 -4.19 23.52 -7.14
C VAL A 142 -4.95 23.28 -8.45
N GLU A 143 -5.58 22.11 -8.61
CA GLU A 143 -6.39 21.70 -9.77
C GLU A 143 -5.69 21.84 -11.14
N ASP A 144 -4.38 21.59 -11.21
CA ASP A 144 -3.63 21.59 -12.49
C ASP A 144 -3.59 20.18 -13.07
N THR A 145 -4.52 19.88 -13.98
CA THR A 145 -4.63 18.56 -14.64
C THR A 145 -3.76 18.43 -15.88
N ASP A 146 -2.77 19.30 -16.12
CA ASP A 146 -1.80 19.11 -17.20
C ASP A 146 -0.78 18.00 -16.87
N PHE A 147 0.20 17.76 -17.73
CA PHE A 147 1.33 16.90 -17.42
C PHE A 147 2.33 17.63 -16.52
N LEU A 148 2.56 17.09 -15.32
CA LEU A 148 3.45 17.65 -14.31
C LEU A 148 4.76 16.85 -14.26
N GLU A 149 5.78 17.34 -14.97
CA GLU A 149 7.09 16.67 -15.04
C GLU A 149 7.74 16.49 -13.66
N ALA A 150 7.70 17.55 -12.84
CA ALA A 150 8.11 17.51 -11.44
C ALA A 150 7.27 18.50 -10.62
N VAL A 151 7.09 18.16 -9.34
CA VAL A 151 6.47 19.00 -8.34
C VAL A 151 7.30 19.02 -7.06
N TRP A 152 7.24 20.13 -6.33
CA TRP A 152 8.01 20.35 -5.13
C TRP A 152 7.07 20.71 -3.97
N TYR A 153 7.33 20.11 -2.82
CA TYR A 153 6.62 20.36 -1.57
C TYR A 153 7.60 20.85 -0.51
N ARG A 154 7.15 21.74 0.36
CA ARG A 154 7.95 22.26 1.47
C ARG A 154 7.10 22.41 2.73
N ARG A 155 7.55 21.87 3.86
CA ARG A 155 6.89 22.07 5.17
C ARG A 155 7.91 22.25 6.27
N THR A 156 7.68 23.26 7.10
CA THR A 156 8.41 23.42 8.36
C THR A 156 7.59 22.83 9.50
N VAL A 157 8.24 22.06 10.37
CA VAL A 157 7.60 21.39 11.50
C VAL A 157 8.53 21.37 12.70
N THR A 158 7.96 21.51 13.90
CA THR A 158 8.69 21.30 15.15
C THR A 158 8.50 19.85 15.62
N VAL A 159 9.59 19.12 15.79
CA VAL A 159 9.57 17.78 16.37
C VAL A 159 9.09 17.89 17.83
N PRO A 160 8.09 17.12 18.26
CA PRO A 160 7.59 17.19 19.64
C PRO A 160 8.68 16.96 20.68
N ALA A 161 8.77 17.85 21.68
CA ALA A 161 9.84 17.84 22.68
C ALA A 161 9.79 16.60 23.59
N GLU A 162 8.59 16.04 23.78
CA GLU A 162 8.34 14.84 24.58
C GLU A 162 8.86 13.54 23.94
N TRP A 163 9.36 13.59 22.70
CA TRP A 163 9.99 12.43 22.05
C TRP A 163 11.41 12.16 22.55
N GLY A 164 12.02 13.11 23.29
CA GLY A 164 13.31 12.91 23.95
C GLY A 164 14.43 12.49 22.99
N ASP A 165 15.11 11.40 23.33
CA ASP A 165 16.25 10.86 22.57
C ASP A 165 15.85 9.81 21.51
N ASP A 166 14.56 9.67 21.22
CA ASP A 166 14.09 8.74 20.19
C ASP A 166 14.57 9.16 18.79
N VAL A 167 14.80 8.15 17.94
CA VAL A 167 15.05 8.36 16.52
C VAL A 167 13.74 8.76 15.87
N VAL A 168 13.72 9.91 15.20
CA VAL A 168 12.55 10.37 14.46
C VAL A 168 12.58 9.79 13.04
N LEU A 169 11.52 9.07 12.69
CA LEU A 169 11.26 8.58 11.34
C LEU A 169 10.28 9.49 10.63
N LEU A 170 10.57 9.84 9.38
CA LEU A 170 9.61 10.40 8.44
C LEU A 170 9.01 9.28 7.60
N HIS A 171 7.70 9.32 7.44
CA HIS A 171 6.94 8.41 6.61
C HIS A 171 6.13 9.17 5.56
N LEU A 172 6.12 8.64 4.34
CA LEU A 172 5.22 9.06 3.27
C LEU A 172 4.47 7.82 2.80
N GLY A 173 3.13 7.82 2.85
CA GLY A 173 2.35 6.64 2.51
C GLY A 173 2.51 6.20 1.05
N ALA A 174 2.59 7.17 0.14
CA ALA A 174 2.90 7.01 -1.27
C ALA A 174 3.19 8.37 -1.92
N VAL A 175 4.11 8.40 -2.87
CA VAL A 175 4.46 9.59 -3.67
C VAL A 175 4.62 9.16 -5.13
N ASP A 176 3.76 9.64 -6.03
CA ASP A 176 3.86 9.30 -7.45
C ASP A 176 4.80 10.26 -8.21
N HIS A 177 5.90 9.87 -8.81
CA HIS A 177 6.45 8.52 -8.91
C HIS A 177 7.89 8.39 -8.41
N ASP A 178 8.77 9.34 -8.75
CA ASP A 178 10.19 9.33 -8.34
C ASP A 178 10.45 10.45 -7.32
N ALA A 179 10.55 10.04 -6.05
CA ALA A 179 10.62 10.93 -4.90
C ALA A 179 12.07 11.12 -4.42
N THR A 180 12.44 12.37 -4.14
CA THR A 180 13.63 12.71 -3.36
C THR A 180 13.21 13.59 -2.19
N VAL A 181 13.71 13.27 -0.99
CA VAL A 181 13.35 13.99 0.24
C VAL A 181 14.60 14.59 0.88
N TRP A 182 14.48 15.85 1.29
CA TRP A 182 15.50 16.57 2.05
C TRP A 182 14.94 17.02 3.40
N VAL A 183 15.79 17.02 4.42
CA VAL A 183 15.54 17.64 5.72
C VAL A 183 16.65 18.62 6.03
N ASP A 184 16.31 19.88 6.25
CA ASP A 184 17.26 20.99 6.44
C ASP A 184 18.36 21.04 5.36
N GLY A 185 17.95 20.79 4.12
CA GLY A 185 18.82 20.78 2.95
C GLY A 185 19.66 19.52 2.76
N VAL A 186 19.60 18.55 3.68
CA VAL A 186 20.30 17.27 3.58
C VAL A 186 19.37 16.22 2.97
N GLU A 187 19.81 15.55 1.90
CA GLU A 187 19.05 14.46 1.30
C GLU A 187 18.99 13.26 2.26
N VAL A 188 17.79 12.79 2.59
CA VAL A 188 17.58 11.69 3.54
C VAL A 188 17.10 10.40 2.88
N VAL A 189 16.39 10.47 1.75
CA VAL A 189 15.93 9.28 1.00
C VAL A 189 15.58 9.59 -0.45
N ARG A 190 15.78 8.60 -1.32
CA ARG A 190 15.20 8.51 -2.67
C ARG A 190 14.37 7.25 -2.77
N HIS A 191 13.24 7.32 -3.46
CA HIS A 191 12.36 6.19 -3.72
C HIS A 191 11.75 6.33 -5.10
N ARG A 192 11.64 5.21 -5.82
CA ARG A 192 11.03 5.14 -7.15
C ARG A 192 9.88 4.14 -7.11
N GLY A 193 8.67 4.66 -7.12
CA GLY A 193 7.44 3.90 -7.09
C GLY A 193 6.26 4.73 -6.58
N GLY A 194 5.13 4.66 -7.28
CA GLY A 194 3.97 5.51 -6.99
C GLY A 194 3.01 4.98 -5.94
N PHE A 195 3.18 3.73 -5.52
CA PHE A 195 2.14 2.97 -4.82
C PHE A 195 2.57 2.42 -3.46
N THR A 196 3.82 2.64 -3.07
CA THR A 196 4.44 2.01 -1.89
C THR A 196 5.04 3.05 -0.95
N PRO A 197 5.12 2.73 0.36
CA PRO A 197 5.50 3.70 1.38
C PRO A 197 7.01 3.95 1.43
N ILE A 198 7.36 5.18 1.81
CA ILE A 198 8.74 5.63 2.07
C ILE A 198 8.92 5.79 3.57
N THR A 199 10.07 5.36 4.11
CA THR A 199 10.44 5.58 5.51
C THR A 199 11.91 5.90 5.62
N ALA A 200 12.27 6.96 6.34
CA ALA A 200 13.66 7.34 6.57
C ALA A 200 13.86 8.02 7.94
N PRO A 201 14.97 7.74 8.65
CA PRO A 201 15.36 8.57 9.78
C PRO A 201 15.77 9.96 9.29
N ILE A 202 15.34 11.01 9.99
CA ILE A 202 15.59 12.39 9.55
C ILE A 202 16.72 13.10 10.29
N GLY A 203 17.26 12.48 11.34
CA GLY A 203 18.38 13.03 12.11
C GLY A 203 18.04 14.24 13.01
N ALA A 204 16.78 14.67 13.02
CA ALA A 204 16.27 15.72 13.89
C ALA A 204 16.11 15.24 15.34
N ARG A 205 16.29 16.15 16.30
CA ARG A 205 16.07 15.88 17.73
C ARG A 205 14.72 16.44 18.19
N ALA A 206 14.23 15.93 19.31
CA ALA A 206 13.04 16.47 19.97
C ALA A 206 13.19 17.98 20.25
N GLY A 207 12.15 18.74 19.94
CA GLY A 207 12.10 20.20 20.07
C GLY A 207 12.75 20.99 18.93
N GLU A 208 13.48 20.34 18.01
CA GLU A 208 14.05 21.04 16.85
C GLU A 208 12.94 21.39 15.83
N THR A 209 13.07 22.56 15.23
CA THR A 209 12.24 22.95 14.08
C THR A 209 13.02 22.70 12.81
N ILE A 210 12.47 21.85 11.96
CA ILE A 210 13.10 21.36 10.74
C ILE A 210 12.26 21.74 9.52
N THR A 211 12.91 21.78 8.37
CA THR A 211 12.28 21.92 7.06
C THR A 211 12.36 20.61 6.29
N ILE A 212 11.21 20.08 5.88
CA ILE A 212 11.10 18.94 4.98
C ILE A 212 10.81 19.47 3.56
N VAL A 213 11.59 19.01 2.59
CA VAL A 213 11.38 19.28 1.16
C VAL A 213 11.21 17.96 0.42
N VAL A 214 10.22 17.86 -0.45
CA VAL A 214 9.99 16.68 -1.30
C VAL A 214 9.94 17.13 -2.75
N ARG A 215 10.73 16.49 -3.61
CA ARG A 215 10.52 16.55 -5.07
C ARG A 215 9.92 15.24 -5.50
N ALA A 216 8.83 15.29 -6.26
CA ALA A 216 8.29 14.15 -6.98
C ALA A 216 8.37 14.40 -8.48
N ARG A 217 8.94 13.46 -9.23
CA ARG A 217 8.98 13.50 -10.70
C ARG A 217 8.02 12.46 -11.27
N ASP A 218 7.29 12.83 -12.31
CA ASP A 218 6.39 11.95 -13.06
C ASP A 218 6.53 12.19 -14.57
N PRO A 219 7.69 11.83 -15.16
CA PRO A 219 7.91 11.99 -16.59
C PRO A 219 6.95 11.12 -17.39
N ARG A 220 6.03 11.75 -18.13
CA ARG A 220 4.99 11.10 -18.95
C ARG A 220 5.52 9.95 -19.83
N GLY A 221 6.72 10.12 -20.38
CA GLY A 221 7.32 9.19 -21.34
C GLY A 221 8.04 7.99 -20.73
N GLU A 222 8.32 8.00 -19.41
CA GLU A 222 9.05 6.91 -18.78
C GLU A 222 8.17 5.68 -18.53
N MET A 223 8.85 4.53 -18.46
CA MET A 223 8.25 3.27 -18.06
C MET A 223 8.06 3.24 -16.54
N GLN A 224 6.81 3.19 -16.11
CA GLN A 224 6.40 3.10 -14.71
C GLN A 224 5.02 2.45 -14.59
N ALA A 225 4.68 2.01 -13.38
CA ALA A 225 3.35 1.53 -13.07
C ALA A 225 2.45 2.75 -12.94
N ARG A 226 1.44 2.87 -13.81
CA ARG A 226 0.49 3.99 -13.82
C ARG A 226 -0.91 3.58 -13.40
N GLY A 227 -1.21 2.28 -13.39
CA GLY A 227 -2.57 1.82 -13.22
C GLY A 227 -3.47 2.42 -14.27
N LYS A 228 -4.63 2.92 -13.83
CA LYS A 228 -5.60 3.63 -14.66
C LYS A 228 -5.34 5.13 -14.82
N GLN A 229 -4.12 5.63 -14.61
CA GLN A 229 -3.84 7.04 -14.85
C GLN A 229 -3.68 7.34 -16.36
N ALA A 230 -4.28 8.43 -16.84
CA ALA A 230 -4.27 8.81 -18.25
C ALA A 230 -2.87 9.20 -18.75
N THR A 231 -2.39 8.51 -19.80
CA THR A 231 -1.17 8.88 -20.55
C THR A 231 -1.44 9.89 -21.68
N TRP A 232 -2.70 10.31 -21.81
CA TRP A 232 -3.26 11.23 -22.80
C TRP A 232 -3.67 12.51 -22.09
N TYR A 233 -3.89 13.58 -22.85
CA TYR A 233 -4.29 14.87 -22.26
C TYR A 233 -5.61 14.75 -21.48
N ALA A 234 -6.65 14.21 -22.12
CA ALA A 234 -7.95 14.00 -21.49
C ALA A 234 -8.13 12.54 -21.03
N ASN A 235 -9.01 12.35 -20.04
CA ASN A 235 -9.49 11.04 -19.62
C ASN A 235 -10.13 10.32 -20.82
N THR A 236 -9.88 9.02 -20.94
CA THR A 236 -10.35 8.24 -22.08
C THR A 236 -10.44 6.76 -21.74
N HIS A 237 -11.43 6.07 -22.31
CA HIS A 237 -11.69 4.66 -22.05
C HIS A 237 -11.87 4.39 -20.54
N CYS A 238 -10.95 3.65 -19.93
CA CYS A 238 -10.92 3.34 -18.50
C CYS A 238 -9.79 4.05 -17.75
N ASN A 239 -9.13 5.04 -18.37
CA ASN A 239 -8.06 5.80 -17.75
C ASN A 239 -8.57 7.17 -17.26
N TYR A 240 -8.32 7.45 -15.98
CA TYR A 240 -8.77 8.60 -15.22
C TYR A 240 -7.67 9.67 -15.08
N THR A 241 -8.03 10.77 -14.43
CA THR A 241 -7.11 11.88 -14.16
C THR A 241 -5.86 11.39 -13.45
N ARG A 242 -4.70 11.93 -13.85
CA ARG A 242 -3.39 11.61 -13.27
C ARG A 242 -3.31 12.05 -11.81
N THR A 243 -2.32 11.54 -11.09
CA THR A 243 -2.00 11.89 -9.72
C THR A 243 -0.50 11.97 -9.64
N THR A 244 0.05 13.17 -9.50
CA THR A 244 1.49 13.37 -9.30
C THR A 244 1.77 13.79 -7.84
N GLY A 245 2.89 13.35 -7.31
CA GLY A 245 3.38 13.71 -5.98
C GLY A 245 2.67 12.99 -4.84
N ILE A 246 2.55 13.67 -3.70
CA ILE A 246 2.10 13.06 -2.46
C ILE A 246 0.58 12.83 -2.53
N TRP A 247 0.15 11.56 -2.50
CA TRP A 247 -1.28 11.19 -2.56
C TRP A 247 -1.76 10.33 -1.38
N GLN A 248 -0.88 10.02 -0.42
CA GLN A 248 -1.23 9.43 0.87
C GLN A 248 -0.57 10.18 2.03
N THR A 249 -1.06 9.92 3.25
CA THR A 249 -0.66 10.62 4.48
C THR A 249 0.86 10.71 4.66
N VAL A 250 1.32 11.85 5.16
CA VAL A 250 2.72 12.08 5.60
C VAL A 250 2.73 12.23 7.11
N TRP A 251 3.68 11.62 7.81
CA TRP A 251 3.76 11.73 9.27
C TRP A 251 5.16 11.52 9.81
N LEU A 252 5.39 12.00 11.03
CA LEU A 252 6.57 11.66 11.84
C LEU A 252 6.23 10.65 12.92
N GLU A 253 7.19 9.81 13.29
CA GLU A 253 7.03 8.82 14.34
C GLU A 253 8.35 8.63 15.13
N PRO A 254 8.32 8.72 16.47
CA PRO A 254 9.49 8.42 17.30
C PRO A 254 9.63 6.91 17.53
N VAL A 255 10.86 6.41 17.37
CA VAL A 255 11.23 5.03 17.72
C VAL A 255 12.49 5.00 18.57
N PRO A 256 12.62 4.05 19.50
CA PRO A 256 13.87 3.88 20.24
C PRO A 256 15.03 3.52 19.30
N ALA A 257 16.25 3.76 19.76
CA ALA A 257 17.47 3.48 18.99
C ALA A 257 17.52 2.02 18.46
N VAL A 258 17.02 1.07 19.25
CA VAL A 258 16.76 -0.30 18.79
C VAL A 258 15.25 -0.53 18.86
N HIS A 259 14.64 -0.84 17.73
CA HIS A 259 13.19 -0.87 17.59
C HIS A 259 12.74 -2.02 16.69
N LEU A 260 11.48 -2.39 16.88
CA LEU A 260 10.70 -3.32 16.08
C LEU A 260 10.36 -2.68 14.73
N ARG A 261 10.55 -3.43 13.66
CA ARG A 261 10.03 -3.12 12.33
C ARG A 261 8.73 -3.90 12.08
N ARG A 262 8.16 -3.77 10.87
CA ARG A 262 6.91 -4.45 10.49
C ARG A 262 7.02 -5.97 10.73
N PRO A 263 6.12 -6.57 11.52
CA PRO A 263 6.08 -7.99 11.73
C PRO A 263 5.47 -8.68 10.51
N ARG A 264 5.97 -9.87 10.17
CA ARG A 264 5.29 -10.79 9.24
C ARG A 264 4.57 -11.87 10.03
N ILE A 265 3.25 -11.83 10.04
CA ILE A 265 2.38 -12.72 10.81
C ILE A 265 1.69 -13.68 9.85
N THR A 266 2.03 -14.97 9.93
CA THR A 266 1.49 -16.01 9.03
C THR A 266 0.59 -16.95 9.82
N PRO A 267 -0.71 -17.06 9.49
CA PRO A 267 -1.60 -18.01 10.14
C PRO A 267 -1.30 -19.45 9.69
N ASP A 268 -1.15 -20.36 10.64
CA ASP A 268 -1.15 -21.81 10.44
C ASP A 268 -2.40 -22.39 11.11
N LEU A 269 -3.47 -22.53 10.33
CA LEU A 269 -4.75 -23.04 10.81
C LEU A 269 -4.64 -24.48 11.33
N ALA A 270 -3.83 -25.33 10.68
CA ALA A 270 -3.72 -26.74 11.06
C ALA A 270 -3.05 -26.90 12.43
N SER A 271 -2.03 -26.09 12.71
CA SER A 271 -1.35 -26.05 14.01
C SER A 271 -2.04 -25.15 15.05
N ARG A 272 -3.11 -24.42 14.66
CA ARG A 272 -3.79 -23.41 15.49
C ARG A 272 -2.81 -22.34 15.97
N ALA A 273 -1.97 -21.84 15.09
CA ALA A 273 -0.85 -20.99 15.46
C ALA A 273 -0.67 -19.78 14.54
N PHE A 274 0.07 -18.80 15.04
CA PHE A 274 0.66 -17.74 14.24
C PHE A 274 2.18 -17.88 14.25
N ASP A 275 2.76 -17.94 13.06
CA ASP A 275 4.21 -17.83 12.85
C ASP A 275 4.57 -16.36 12.63
N VAL A 276 5.34 -15.80 13.55
CA VAL A 276 5.65 -14.37 13.59
C VAL A 276 7.14 -14.18 13.37
N ARG A 277 7.51 -13.53 12.26
CA ARG A 277 8.89 -13.11 11.96
C ARG A 277 9.01 -11.60 12.19
N LEU A 278 10.02 -11.18 12.95
CA LEU A 278 10.09 -9.83 13.51
C LEU A 278 11.41 -9.16 13.18
N PRO A 279 11.52 -8.39 12.09
CA PRO A 279 12.72 -7.64 11.78
C PRO A 279 13.00 -6.55 12.83
N LEU A 280 14.26 -6.39 13.19
CA LEU A 280 14.75 -5.41 14.16
C LEU A 280 15.66 -4.39 13.47
N SER A 281 15.76 -3.18 14.03
CA SER A 281 16.73 -2.20 13.54
C SER A 281 18.18 -2.55 13.89
N ALA A 282 18.38 -3.25 15.01
CA ALA A 282 19.66 -3.80 15.45
C ALA A 282 19.45 -4.88 16.51
N ASN A 283 20.51 -5.63 16.80
CA ASN A 283 20.55 -6.62 17.87
C ASN A 283 21.24 -6.04 19.11
N ARG A 284 20.80 -6.44 20.30
CA ARG A 284 21.48 -6.13 21.57
C ARG A 284 21.61 -7.39 22.42
N PRO A 285 22.79 -7.70 22.99
CA PRO A 285 23.00 -8.88 23.82
C PRO A 285 21.92 -9.06 24.90
N GLY A 286 21.39 -10.28 25.02
CA GLY A 286 20.36 -10.62 26.00
C GLY A 286 18.95 -10.11 25.69
N SER A 287 18.75 -9.40 24.57
CA SER A 287 17.41 -8.94 24.18
C SER A 287 16.51 -10.11 23.82
N ARG A 288 15.21 -9.92 24.03
CA ARG A 288 14.16 -10.89 23.69
C ARG A 288 13.01 -10.20 23.00
N VAL A 289 12.30 -10.92 22.15
CA VAL A 289 10.99 -10.48 21.68
C VAL A 289 9.93 -11.37 22.29
N GLU A 290 8.89 -10.74 22.81
CA GLU A 290 7.68 -11.36 23.35
C GLU A 290 6.48 -10.98 22.50
N VAL A 291 5.64 -11.96 22.18
CA VAL A 291 4.43 -11.79 21.38
C VAL A 291 3.26 -12.33 22.16
N ASP A 292 2.28 -11.46 22.41
CA ASP A 292 0.98 -11.81 22.98
C ASP A 292 -0.08 -11.80 21.88
N VAL A 293 -0.87 -12.86 21.80
CA VAL A 293 -2.11 -12.91 21.04
C VAL A 293 -3.26 -12.68 22.00
N VAL A 294 -4.15 -11.75 21.67
CA VAL A 294 -5.24 -11.30 22.55
C VAL A 294 -6.60 -11.35 21.86
N ASP A 295 -7.65 -11.59 22.63
CA ASP A 295 -9.04 -11.42 22.21
C ASP A 295 -9.84 -10.64 23.28
N GLU A 296 -11.17 -10.60 23.17
CA GLU A 296 -12.08 -9.91 24.09
C GLU A 296 -11.97 -10.38 25.56
N ALA A 297 -11.55 -11.62 25.80
CA ALA A 297 -11.35 -12.19 27.13
C ALA A 297 -9.92 -12.01 27.67
N GLY A 298 -9.04 -11.32 26.92
CA GLY A 298 -7.66 -11.01 27.31
C GLY A 298 -6.62 -11.82 26.53
N VAL A 299 -5.46 -12.05 27.16
CA VAL A 299 -4.35 -12.80 26.53
C VAL A 299 -4.76 -14.25 26.29
N VAL A 300 -4.73 -14.66 25.01
CA VAL A 300 -4.99 -16.02 24.53
C VAL A 300 -3.76 -16.89 24.67
N ALA A 301 -2.61 -16.36 24.24
CA ALA A 301 -1.32 -17.06 24.25
C ALA A 301 -0.17 -16.05 24.21
N THR A 302 0.94 -16.44 24.84
CA THR A 302 2.20 -15.68 24.82
C THR A 302 3.32 -16.60 24.37
N ALA A 303 4.22 -16.10 23.54
CA ALA A 303 5.48 -16.77 23.24
C ALA A 303 6.63 -15.75 23.17
N SER A 304 7.84 -16.21 23.47
CA SER A 304 9.03 -15.37 23.39
C SER A 304 10.20 -16.10 22.77
N VAL A 305 11.12 -15.34 22.20
CA VAL A 305 12.34 -15.84 21.57
C VAL A 305 13.52 -14.89 21.84
N ALA A 306 14.73 -15.42 21.83
CA ALA A 306 15.94 -14.59 21.86
C ALA A 306 15.98 -13.69 20.62
N ALA A 307 16.43 -12.45 20.81
CA ALA A 307 16.45 -11.38 19.81
C ALA A 307 17.83 -10.71 19.70
N ASP A 308 18.84 -11.37 20.25
CA ASP A 308 20.23 -10.91 20.26
C ASP A 308 21.10 -11.59 19.20
N LEU A 309 20.63 -12.70 18.60
CA LEU A 309 21.40 -13.48 17.61
C LEU A 309 21.03 -13.17 16.15
N ASP A 310 19.73 -13.02 15.85
CA ASP A 310 19.22 -12.80 14.48
C ASP A 310 18.57 -11.42 14.35
N LEU A 311 18.68 -10.79 13.19
CA LEU A 311 18.01 -9.50 12.89
C LEU A 311 16.51 -9.66 12.60
N ALA A 312 16.04 -10.89 12.44
CA ALA A 312 14.63 -11.19 12.20
C ALA A 312 14.22 -12.48 12.94
N PRO A 313 14.22 -12.47 14.29
CA PRO A 313 13.81 -13.62 15.08
C PRO A 313 12.41 -14.11 14.69
N GLN A 314 12.20 -15.41 14.85
CA GLN A 314 10.93 -16.06 14.55
C GLN A 314 10.38 -16.70 15.81
N VAL A 315 9.09 -16.50 16.06
CA VAL A 315 8.37 -17.08 17.18
C VAL A 315 7.05 -17.66 16.69
N ARG A 316 6.72 -18.85 17.18
CA ARG A 316 5.43 -19.50 16.94
C ARG A 316 4.57 -19.34 18.18
N VAL A 317 3.39 -18.74 18.02
CA VAL A 317 2.40 -18.58 19.08
C VAL A 317 1.26 -19.57 18.83
N VAL A 318 1.13 -20.59 19.68
CA VAL A 318 0.09 -21.64 19.56
C VAL A 318 -1.11 -21.28 20.42
N LEU A 319 -2.29 -21.26 19.83
CA LEU A 319 -3.54 -20.95 20.53
C LEU A 319 -4.09 -22.22 21.22
N PRO A 320 -4.65 -22.09 22.43
CA PRO A 320 -5.32 -23.20 23.09
C PRO A 320 -6.62 -23.55 22.34
N ALA A 321 -6.93 -24.83 22.26
CA ALA A 321 -7.96 -25.35 21.34
C ALA A 321 -9.36 -24.77 21.60
N ASP A 322 -9.67 -24.41 22.84
CA ASP A 322 -10.94 -23.81 23.30
C ASP A 322 -11.03 -22.30 23.02
N ARG A 323 -9.94 -21.66 22.59
CA ARG A 323 -9.87 -20.23 22.22
C ARG A 323 -9.62 -20.02 20.73
N VAL A 324 -9.69 -21.07 19.92
CA VAL A 324 -9.55 -20.96 18.46
C VAL A 324 -10.85 -20.50 17.82
N ARG A 325 -10.77 -19.41 17.07
CA ARG A 325 -11.83 -18.88 16.21
C ARG A 325 -11.19 -18.39 14.92
N THR A 326 -11.74 -18.85 13.80
CA THR A 326 -11.15 -18.58 12.48
C THR A 326 -11.71 -17.30 11.89
N TRP A 327 -10.91 -16.62 11.09
CA TRP A 327 -11.40 -15.53 10.24
C TRP A 327 -12.10 -16.08 8.99
N SER A 328 -13.26 -15.52 8.66
CA SER A 328 -14.01 -15.78 7.42
C SER A 328 -14.97 -14.62 7.11
N PRO A 329 -15.54 -14.53 5.90
CA PRO A 329 -16.55 -13.51 5.60
C PRO A 329 -17.78 -13.53 6.50
N GLN A 330 -18.18 -14.70 7.00
CA GLN A 330 -19.35 -14.84 7.88
C GLN A 330 -19.00 -14.61 9.35
N ASP A 331 -17.74 -14.82 9.71
CA ASP A 331 -17.20 -14.61 11.06
C ASP A 331 -15.79 -13.98 10.94
N PRO A 332 -15.68 -12.66 10.76
CA PRO A 332 -14.41 -11.98 10.51
C PRO A 332 -13.62 -11.77 11.80
N HIS A 333 -13.37 -12.85 12.53
CA HIS A 333 -12.68 -12.77 13.81
C HIS A 333 -11.21 -12.38 13.65
N LEU A 334 -10.80 -11.34 14.37
CA LEU A 334 -9.43 -10.86 14.44
C LEU A 334 -8.93 -10.95 15.87
N TYR A 335 -7.74 -11.54 16.03
CA TYR A 335 -6.97 -11.47 17.26
C TYR A 335 -6.14 -10.19 17.25
N GLY A 336 -6.06 -9.52 18.40
CA GLY A 336 -5.02 -8.52 18.61
C GLY A 336 -3.68 -9.21 18.78
N VAL A 337 -2.60 -8.54 18.38
CA VAL A 337 -1.22 -9.00 18.51
C VAL A 337 -0.42 -7.87 19.14
N ARG A 338 0.17 -8.09 20.31
CA ARG A 338 1.10 -7.16 20.94
C ARG A 338 2.52 -7.73 20.85
N VAL A 339 3.45 -6.94 20.32
CA VAL A 339 4.85 -7.33 20.16
C VAL A 339 5.70 -6.40 21.00
N ARG A 340 6.50 -6.96 21.92
CA ARG A 340 7.37 -6.24 22.82
C ARG A 340 8.82 -6.67 22.63
N LEU A 341 9.72 -5.71 22.41
CA LEU A 341 11.16 -5.93 22.48
C LEU A 341 11.61 -5.65 23.92
N LEU A 342 12.24 -6.64 24.55
CA LEU A 342 12.74 -6.58 25.91
C LEU A 342 14.27 -6.52 25.91
N ASP A 343 14.86 -5.78 26.84
CA ASP A 343 16.30 -5.80 27.09
C ASP A 343 16.73 -7.01 27.95
N ALA A 344 18.04 -7.10 28.25
CA ALA A 344 18.60 -8.16 29.09
C ALA A 344 18.07 -8.16 30.53
N GLY A 345 17.55 -7.02 31.02
CA GLY A 345 16.93 -6.89 32.34
C GLY A 345 15.44 -7.18 32.34
N GLY A 346 14.83 -7.43 31.17
CA GLY A 346 13.40 -7.66 31.00
C GLY A 346 12.56 -6.38 30.89
N ALA A 347 13.17 -5.21 30.76
CA ALA A 347 12.44 -3.97 30.54
C ALA A 347 12.00 -3.85 29.08
N VAL A 348 10.80 -3.31 28.83
CA VAL A 348 10.30 -3.04 27.47
C VAL A 348 11.09 -1.89 26.87
N VAL A 349 11.81 -2.18 25.80
CA VAL A 349 12.55 -1.21 24.97
C VAL A 349 11.63 -0.61 23.92
N ASP A 350 10.81 -1.45 23.29
CA ASP A 350 9.91 -1.03 22.21
C ASP A 350 8.65 -1.89 22.19
N GLU A 351 7.54 -1.32 21.73
CA GLU A 351 6.25 -2.00 21.61
C GLU A 351 5.49 -1.54 20.36
N ILE A 352 4.90 -2.50 19.67
CA ILE A 352 3.89 -2.26 18.62
C ILE A 352 2.66 -3.13 18.87
N THR A 353 1.50 -2.62 18.44
CA THR A 353 0.27 -3.42 18.34
C THR A 353 -0.08 -3.69 16.88
N SER A 354 -0.72 -4.82 16.63
CA SER A 354 -1.09 -5.34 15.31
C SER A 354 -2.30 -6.28 15.46
N TYR A 355 -2.74 -6.91 14.38
CA TYR A 355 -3.79 -7.92 14.43
C TYR A 355 -3.59 -9.00 13.37
N ALA A 356 -4.23 -10.14 13.59
CA ALA A 356 -4.21 -11.25 12.64
C ALA A 356 -5.52 -12.05 12.69
N GLY A 357 -5.94 -12.53 11.52
CA GLY A 357 -7.02 -13.50 11.38
C GLY A 357 -6.45 -14.91 11.21
N LEU A 358 -6.89 -15.87 12.03
CA LEU A 358 -6.51 -17.26 11.85
C LEU A 358 -7.33 -17.87 10.70
N ARG A 359 -6.70 -18.13 9.56
CA ARG A 359 -7.36 -18.74 8.40
C ARG A 359 -6.39 -19.51 7.52
N SER A 360 -6.92 -20.32 6.61
CA SER A 360 -6.15 -20.92 5.51
C SER A 360 -6.80 -20.64 4.16
N VAL A 361 -5.99 -20.46 3.12
CA VAL A 361 -6.42 -20.34 1.73
C VAL A 361 -5.75 -21.44 0.93
N ALA A 362 -6.53 -22.17 0.13
CA ALA A 362 -6.03 -23.26 -0.70
C ALA A 362 -6.79 -23.33 -2.03
N ILE A 363 -6.23 -24.08 -2.99
CA ILE A 363 -6.85 -24.36 -4.28
C ILE A 363 -7.04 -25.87 -4.39
N ASP A 364 -8.26 -26.30 -4.72
CA ASP A 364 -8.58 -27.69 -5.04
C ASP A 364 -9.32 -27.76 -6.38
N GLY A 365 -8.58 -28.17 -7.42
CA GLY A 365 -9.04 -28.13 -8.80
C GLY A 365 -9.38 -26.70 -9.23
N ARG A 366 -10.67 -26.43 -9.43
CA ARG A 366 -11.19 -25.10 -9.83
C ARG A 366 -11.81 -24.32 -8.67
N ARG A 367 -11.67 -24.80 -7.43
CA ARG A 367 -12.29 -24.21 -6.24
C ARG A 367 -11.23 -23.48 -5.43
N LEU A 368 -11.50 -22.23 -5.09
CA LEU A 368 -10.81 -21.56 -3.99
C LEU A 368 -11.43 -22.07 -2.68
N LEU A 369 -10.59 -22.53 -1.76
CA LEU A 369 -10.99 -22.96 -0.43
C LEU A 369 -10.54 -21.92 0.60
N LEU A 370 -11.44 -21.53 1.49
CA LEU A 370 -11.15 -20.79 2.71
C LEU A 370 -11.46 -21.69 3.90
N ASN A 371 -10.49 -21.91 4.78
CA ASN A 371 -10.61 -22.81 5.94
C ASN A 371 -11.08 -24.23 5.54
N GLY A 372 -10.64 -24.69 4.36
CA GLY A 372 -11.02 -25.99 3.79
C GLY A 372 -12.40 -26.05 3.13
N GLN A 373 -13.17 -24.95 3.14
CA GLN A 373 -14.50 -24.89 2.52
C GLN A 373 -14.46 -24.10 1.21
N PRO A 374 -15.14 -24.56 0.14
CA PRO A 374 -15.24 -23.81 -1.11
C PRO A 374 -15.91 -22.45 -0.88
N VAL A 375 -15.29 -21.38 -1.40
CA VAL A 375 -15.87 -20.04 -1.38
C VAL A 375 -16.07 -19.54 -2.82
N PHE A 376 -17.31 -19.16 -3.14
CA PHE A 376 -17.60 -18.49 -4.40
C PHE A 376 -17.32 -17.00 -4.24
N GLN A 377 -16.39 -16.48 -5.02
CA GLN A 377 -15.97 -15.07 -4.96
C GLN A 377 -16.85 -14.24 -5.89
N ARG A 378 -17.86 -13.59 -5.31
CA ARG A 378 -18.71 -12.64 -6.02
C ARG A 378 -18.11 -11.26 -5.77
N LEU A 379 -17.16 -10.88 -6.61
CA LEU A 379 -16.34 -9.68 -6.43
C LEU A 379 -16.79 -8.51 -7.30
N VAL A 380 -16.60 -7.28 -6.81
CA VAL A 380 -16.62 -6.06 -7.63
C VAL A 380 -15.22 -5.73 -8.15
N LEU A 381 -15.15 -4.91 -9.19
CA LEU A 381 -13.93 -4.18 -9.54
C LEU A 381 -13.99 -2.83 -8.84
N ASP A 382 -13.14 -2.64 -7.84
CA ASP A 382 -13.02 -1.37 -7.12
C ASP A 382 -11.91 -0.53 -7.75
N GLN A 383 -12.26 0.60 -8.35
CA GLN A 383 -11.30 1.48 -9.01
C GLN A 383 -10.53 2.34 -8.01
N GLY A 384 -11.10 2.64 -6.84
CA GLY A 384 -10.50 3.53 -5.86
C GLY A 384 -10.24 4.95 -6.39
N TYR A 385 -11.11 5.46 -7.27
CA TYR A 385 -11.09 6.84 -7.77
C TYR A 385 -12.29 7.61 -7.26
N TRP A 386 -12.01 8.82 -6.76
CA TRP A 386 -12.98 9.72 -6.17
C TRP A 386 -13.10 10.97 -7.03
N PRO A 387 -14.31 11.50 -7.26
CA PRO A 387 -14.51 12.66 -8.13
C PRO A 387 -13.62 13.86 -7.77
N ASP A 388 -13.53 14.19 -6.49
CA ASP A 388 -12.91 15.44 -6.02
C ASP A 388 -11.47 15.25 -5.51
N THR A 389 -11.07 14.00 -5.24
CA THR A 389 -9.81 13.65 -4.55
C THR A 389 -8.98 12.59 -5.29
N LEU A 390 -9.45 12.12 -6.45
CA LEU A 390 -8.76 11.17 -7.32
C LEU A 390 -8.38 9.87 -6.60
N MET A 391 -7.09 9.50 -6.55
CA MET A 391 -6.64 8.27 -5.89
C MET A 391 -6.66 8.35 -4.36
N THR A 392 -6.75 9.54 -3.76
CA THR A 392 -6.81 9.70 -2.31
C THR A 392 -8.26 9.58 -1.87
N ALA A 393 -8.60 8.67 -0.94
CA ALA A 393 -9.98 8.65 -0.45
C ALA A 393 -10.31 9.94 0.33
N PRO A 394 -11.53 10.49 0.24
CA PRO A 394 -11.88 11.74 0.92
C PRO A 394 -11.82 11.63 2.45
N SER A 395 -12.10 10.43 2.98
CA SER A 395 -12.06 10.15 4.41
C SER A 395 -11.97 8.65 4.68
N ASP A 396 -11.61 8.28 5.89
CA ASP A 396 -11.68 6.89 6.35
C ASP A 396 -13.10 6.30 6.28
N ALA A 397 -14.11 7.13 6.55
CA ALA A 397 -15.51 6.73 6.44
C ALA A 397 -15.93 6.45 4.99
N ALA A 398 -15.30 7.11 4.01
CA ALA A 398 -15.54 6.84 2.60
C ALA A 398 -15.02 5.45 2.19
N LEU A 399 -13.83 5.06 2.67
CA LEU A 399 -13.29 3.70 2.47
C LEU A 399 -14.22 2.64 3.06
N LEU A 400 -14.70 2.87 4.29
CA LEU A 400 -15.67 1.99 4.94
C LEU A 400 -16.97 1.90 4.12
N ARG A 401 -17.48 3.04 3.66
CA ARG A 401 -18.73 3.11 2.91
C ARG A 401 -18.67 2.34 1.59
N ASP A 402 -17.54 2.36 0.87
CA ASP A 402 -17.35 1.58 -0.35
C ASP A 402 -17.52 0.08 -0.11
N ILE A 403 -16.95 -0.43 1.00
CA ILE A 403 -17.08 -1.83 1.38
C ILE A 403 -18.52 -2.16 1.77
N GLU A 404 -19.17 -1.30 2.55
CA GLU A 404 -20.58 -1.46 2.94
C GLU A 404 -21.50 -1.50 1.70
N LEU A 405 -21.27 -0.63 0.72
CA LEU A 405 -22.00 -0.63 -0.55
C LEU A 405 -21.84 -1.96 -1.31
N GLY A 406 -20.62 -2.50 -1.35
CA GLY A 406 -20.35 -3.81 -1.94
C GLY A 406 -21.14 -4.93 -1.27
N LEU A 407 -21.12 -4.97 0.08
CA LEU A 407 -21.86 -5.93 0.89
C LEU A 407 -23.38 -5.78 0.72
N GLU A 408 -23.91 -4.54 0.76
CA GLU A 408 -25.33 -4.21 0.55
C GLU A 408 -25.82 -4.66 -0.83
N ALA A 409 -24.98 -4.49 -1.86
CA ALA A 409 -25.27 -4.98 -3.21
C ALA A 409 -25.17 -6.51 -3.33
N GLY A 410 -24.68 -7.21 -2.30
CA GLY A 410 -24.57 -8.66 -2.19
C GLY A 410 -23.25 -9.24 -2.69
N PHE A 411 -22.23 -8.41 -2.96
CA PHE A 411 -20.88 -8.87 -3.20
C PHE A 411 -20.23 -9.29 -1.88
N ASN A 412 -19.25 -10.20 -1.95
CA ASN A 412 -18.51 -10.65 -0.77
C ASN A 412 -17.02 -10.27 -0.84
N GLY A 413 -16.67 -9.37 -1.75
CA GLY A 413 -15.32 -8.89 -1.89
C GLY A 413 -15.11 -7.96 -3.09
N ALA A 414 -13.87 -7.52 -3.25
CA ALA A 414 -13.42 -6.71 -4.37
C ALA A 414 -12.07 -7.19 -4.91
N ARG A 415 -11.84 -6.92 -6.19
CA ARG A 415 -10.49 -6.79 -6.74
C ARG A 415 -10.16 -5.31 -6.77
N LEU A 416 -9.11 -4.93 -6.04
CA LEU A 416 -8.66 -3.54 -5.89
C LEU A 416 -7.90 -3.15 -7.14
N HIS A 417 -8.61 -2.66 -8.14
CA HIS A 417 -8.18 -2.75 -9.52
C HIS A 417 -7.06 -1.76 -9.85
N GLU A 418 -5.93 -2.30 -10.35
CA GLU A 418 -4.77 -1.57 -10.88
C GLU A 418 -4.28 -0.41 -10.00
N LYS A 419 -4.40 -0.58 -8.68
CA LYS A 419 -3.99 0.40 -7.66
C LYS A 419 -3.69 -0.34 -6.37
N VAL A 420 -2.61 0.04 -5.71
CA VAL A 420 -2.33 -0.38 -4.34
C VAL A 420 -3.06 0.57 -3.38
N PHE A 421 -4.12 0.08 -2.76
CA PHE A 421 -4.91 0.89 -1.82
C PHE A 421 -4.13 1.14 -0.52
N GLU A 422 -4.56 2.14 0.23
CA GLU A 422 -4.05 2.38 1.59
C GLU A 422 -4.41 1.24 2.55
N GLU A 423 -3.54 0.96 3.53
CA GLU A 423 -3.71 -0.14 4.51
C GLU A 423 -5.03 -0.04 5.30
N ARG A 424 -5.61 1.15 5.37
CA ARG A 424 -6.90 1.41 6.03
C ARG A 424 -8.07 0.75 5.33
N TYR A 425 -8.10 0.71 4.00
CA TYR A 425 -9.12 -0.04 3.28
C TYR A 425 -9.05 -1.53 3.65
N LEU A 426 -7.83 -2.08 3.65
CA LEU A 426 -7.59 -3.49 3.98
C LEU A 426 -8.00 -3.79 5.44
N PHE A 427 -7.74 -2.88 6.37
CA PHE A 427 -8.23 -2.99 7.75
C PHE A 427 -9.76 -3.05 7.86
N HIS A 428 -10.48 -2.20 7.13
CA HIS A 428 -11.94 -2.28 7.10
C HIS A 428 -12.43 -3.58 6.45
N ALA A 429 -11.77 -4.03 5.39
CA ALA A 429 -12.07 -5.30 4.74
C ALA A 429 -11.87 -6.49 5.69
N ASP A 430 -10.77 -6.49 6.46
CA ASP A 430 -10.49 -7.51 7.48
C ASP A 430 -11.56 -7.56 8.55
N ARG A 431 -12.03 -6.39 9.02
CA ARG A 431 -13.06 -6.29 10.06
C ARG A 431 -14.45 -6.66 9.59
N LEU A 432 -14.78 -6.34 8.34
CA LEU A 432 -16.11 -6.59 7.77
C LEU A 432 -16.23 -7.96 7.10
N GLY A 433 -15.14 -8.73 7.00
CA GLY A 433 -15.17 -10.03 6.32
C GLY A 433 -15.28 -9.91 4.80
N TYR A 434 -14.65 -8.89 4.22
CA TYR A 434 -14.70 -8.61 2.80
C TYR A 434 -13.48 -9.21 2.09
N LEU A 435 -13.68 -10.10 1.12
CA LEU A 435 -12.58 -10.75 0.40
C LEU A 435 -11.88 -9.76 -0.54
N VAL A 436 -10.55 -9.78 -0.57
CA VAL A 436 -9.77 -8.84 -1.37
C VAL A 436 -8.79 -9.59 -2.28
N TRP A 437 -8.70 -9.11 -3.52
CA TRP A 437 -7.54 -9.34 -4.37
C TRP A 437 -6.70 -8.07 -4.39
N GLY A 438 -5.49 -8.15 -3.83
CA GLY A 438 -4.51 -7.08 -3.90
C GLY A 438 -3.90 -7.06 -5.30
N GLU A 439 -3.91 -5.90 -5.96
CA GLU A 439 -3.43 -5.76 -7.33
C GLU A 439 -2.40 -4.65 -7.41
N PHE A 440 -1.42 -4.84 -8.29
CA PHE A 440 -0.43 -3.83 -8.58
C PHE A 440 -0.91 -2.87 -9.68
N GLY A 441 -0.33 -1.68 -9.76
CA GLY A 441 -0.65 -0.73 -10.82
C GLY A 441 -0.28 -1.31 -12.19
N ASP A 442 -1.22 -1.26 -13.16
CA ASP A 442 -0.90 -1.61 -14.54
C ASP A 442 0.29 -0.79 -15.03
N TRP A 443 1.17 -1.49 -15.72
CA TRP A 443 2.47 -1.06 -16.16
C TRP A 443 2.54 -1.05 -17.69
N GLY A 444 1.39 -1.12 -18.36
CA GLY A 444 1.23 -0.80 -19.78
C GLY A 444 1.51 -1.97 -20.72
N VAL A 445 1.32 -3.21 -20.24
CA VAL A 445 1.67 -4.45 -20.95
C VAL A 445 0.88 -4.64 -22.25
N SER A 446 -0.28 -3.99 -22.39
CA SER A 446 -1.22 -4.15 -23.51
C SER A 446 -0.89 -3.33 -24.77
N GLY A 447 0.31 -2.76 -24.90
CA GLY A 447 0.67 -1.94 -26.06
C GLY A 447 0.16 -0.50 -25.99
N GLN A 448 -0.43 -0.11 -24.86
CA GLN A 448 -0.96 1.23 -24.57
C GLN A 448 0.04 2.12 -23.82
N GLY A 449 1.19 1.57 -23.40
CA GLY A 449 2.32 2.35 -22.91
C GLY A 449 2.96 3.17 -24.04
N GLY A 450 3.84 4.11 -23.69
CA GLY A 450 4.65 4.84 -24.67
C GLY A 450 5.30 3.88 -25.69
N PRO A 451 5.40 4.24 -26.98
CA PRO A 451 5.88 3.33 -28.02
C PRO A 451 7.21 2.66 -27.63
N GLY A 452 7.22 1.33 -27.48
CA GLY A 452 8.46 0.54 -27.32
C GLY A 452 8.76 -0.04 -25.93
N HIS A 453 7.89 0.15 -24.93
CA HIS A 453 8.14 -0.34 -23.55
C HIS A 453 7.46 -1.67 -23.18
N ASN A 454 6.74 -2.30 -24.13
CA ASN A 454 5.97 -3.51 -23.83
C ASN A 454 6.89 -4.66 -23.38
N GLN A 455 6.57 -5.30 -22.26
CA GLN A 455 7.22 -6.52 -21.75
C GLN A 455 8.66 -6.37 -21.24
N ALA A 456 9.08 -5.18 -20.81
CA ALA A 456 10.43 -4.95 -20.29
C ALA A 456 10.44 -4.43 -18.83
N PRO A 457 9.95 -5.18 -17.82
CA PRO A 457 9.98 -4.72 -16.43
C PRO A 457 11.39 -4.26 -16.03
N THR A 458 11.52 -3.02 -15.56
CA THR A 458 12.68 -2.63 -14.77
C THR A 458 12.66 -3.32 -13.40
N ALA A 459 13.81 -3.29 -12.71
CA ALA A 459 13.89 -3.73 -11.32
C ALA A 459 12.92 -2.99 -10.40
N SER A 460 12.52 -1.75 -10.72
CA SER A 460 11.59 -0.96 -9.91
C SER A 460 10.21 -1.62 -9.78
N PHE A 461 9.70 -2.29 -10.82
CA PHE A 461 8.41 -3.00 -10.72
C PHE A 461 8.49 -4.16 -9.71
N VAL A 462 9.55 -4.96 -9.79
CA VAL A 462 9.75 -6.07 -8.86
C VAL A 462 9.96 -5.56 -7.43
N THR A 463 10.74 -4.49 -7.26
CA THR A 463 10.95 -3.85 -5.96
C THR A 463 9.63 -3.36 -5.36
N GLN A 464 8.83 -2.60 -6.11
CA GLN A 464 7.52 -2.13 -5.64
C GLN A 464 6.58 -3.30 -5.32
N TRP A 465 6.56 -4.35 -6.14
CA TRP A 465 5.73 -5.52 -5.85
C TRP A 465 6.13 -6.23 -4.56
N LEU A 466 7.43 -6.36 -4.29
CA LEU A 466 7.92 -6.91 -3.02
C LEU A 466 7.56 -5.99 -1.83
N GLU A 467 7.59 -4.68 -2.01
CA GLU A 467 7.14 -3.71 -0.99
C GLU A 467 5.65 -3.84 -0.70
N VAL A 468 4.80 -4.01 -1.72
CA VAL A 468 3.35 -4.28 -1.56
C VAL A 468 3.13 -5.57 -0.79
N LEU A 469 3.78 -6.66 -1.20
CA LEU A 469 3.64 -7.96 -0.55
C LEU A 469 4.09 -7.91 0.91
N GLU A 470 5.18 -7.22 1.23
CA GLU A 470 5.65 -7.07 2.62
C GLU A 470 4.70 -6.20 3.45
N ARG A 471 4.18 -5.11 2.88
CA ARG A 471 3.22 -4.22 3.55
C ARG A 471 1.93 -4.96 3.88
N ASP A 472 1.38 -5.67 2.91
CA ASP A 472 0.00 -6.17 2.97
C ASP A 472 -0.12 -7.66 3.38
N HIS A 473 1.00 -8.36 3.60
CA HIS A 473 1.05 -9.80 3.92
C HIS A 473 0.08 -10.24 5.04
N ASN A 474 -0.09 -9.40 6.05
CA ASN A 474 -0.79 -9.77 7.29
C ASN A 474 -2.32 -9.70 7.18
N HIS A 475 -2.87 -9.11 6.11
CA HIS A 475 -4.31 -8.87 6.01
C HIS A 475 -5.08 -10.17 5.70
N PRO A 476 -5.94 -10.68 6.62
CA PRO A 476 -6.71 -11.87 6.37
C PRO A 476 -7.71 -11.72 5.20
N ALA A 477 -8.16 -10.51 4.86
CA ALA A 477 -9.02 -10.25 3.70
C ALA A 477 -8.37 -10.65 2.37
N ILE A 478 -7.04 -10.58 2.25
CA ILE A 478 -6.37 -10.84 0.98
C ILE A 478 -6.31 -12.34 0.69
N VAL A 479 -7.07 -12.78 -0.31
CA VAL A 479 -7.15 -14.18 -0.74
C VAL A 479 -6.53 -14.46 -2.10
N GLY A 480 -6.08 -13.40 -2.79
CA GLY A 480 -5.39 -13.48 -4.07
C GLY A 480 -4.55 -12.23 -4.34
N TRP A 481 -3.58 -12.39 -5.24
CA TRP A 481 -2.70 -11.31 -5.68
C TRP A 481 -2.69 -11.24 -7.20
N CYS A 482 -2.75 -10.02 -7.73
CA CYS A 482 -2.65 -9.73 -9.16
C CYS A 482 -1.43 -8.82 -9.42
N PRO A 483 -0.25 -9.40 -9.71
CA PRO A 483 1.00 -8.65 -9.88
C PRO A 483 1.09 -7.90 -11.20
#